data_AF-Q8RW56-F1
#
_entry.id   AF-Q8RW56-F1
#
_cell.length_a   1.000
_cell.length_b   1.000
_cell.length_c   1.000
_cell.angle_alpha   90.00
_cell.angle_beta   90.00
_cell.angle_gamma   90.00
#
_symmetry.space_group_name_H-M   'P 1'
#
loop_
_entity.id
_entity.type
_entity.pdbx_description
1 polymer ?
#
loop_
_entity_poly.entity_id
_entity_poly.type
_entity_poly.pdbx_seq_one_letter_code
_entity_poly.pdbx_strand_id
1 'polypeptide(L)'
;TVELVLTAHPTQSLRRSLLQKHTKIRNYLTQLYAKDITEDEKKELDEALQAEIQAAFRTDEVRRAQPTPQDEMRYGMSYFQENIWKGVPKSLRRVDTALKSIGIDERLPYDAPLIKFSSWMGGDRDGNPRVTPEVTRDVCLLARMIAANLYISEIEDLMFELSMWRCNDELRARADELLSAPKKASKHYIEFWRAIPSTEPYRVLLGDLRDKLYNTSERWRDLLATGFSEVPEKPTIKSIQEFLEPLEVCYRSLVEVGDKTIADGVLLDFMRQVSTFGLTLAKLDIRQESERHTDAIDAITTHLGIGSYREWPEEKRQEWLLSELQGKRPLLVADLPVSEEVADVLGCFRVLAELPSDSFGPYIISMATAPSDVLAVELLQRECGIRNPLPVVPLF
;
A
#
# COMPACT_ATOMS: atom_id res chain seq x y z
N THR A 1 18.08 4.00 2.44
CA THR A 1 16.80 3.41 2.01
C THR A 1 16.86 3.14 0.52
N VAL A 2 16.46 1.95 0.09
CA VAL A 2 16.23 1.61 -1.32
C VAL A 2 14.73 1.69 -1.56
N GLU A 3 14.30 2.44 -2.56
CA GLU A 3 12.89 2.57 -2.94
C GLU A 3 12.68 2.00 -4.33
N LEU A 4 11.80 1.01 -4.44
CA LEU A 4 11.48 0.32 -5.69
C LEU A 4 10.11 0.79 -6.18
N VAL A 5 10.10 1.47 -7.33
CA VAL A 5 8.87 1.98 -7.94
C VAL A 5 8.36 0.99 -8.98
N LEU A 6 7.19 0.42 -8.73
CA LEU A 6 6.53 -0.51 -9.64
C LEU A 6 5.76 0.25 -10.71
N THR A 7 6.08 0.00 -11.98
CA THR A 7 5.38 0.58 -13.12
C THR A 7 4.47 -0.46 -13.77
N ALA A 8 3.42 0.01 -14.44
CA ALA A 8 2.67 -0.86 -15.34
C ALA A 8 3.62 -1.43 -16.41
N HIS A 9 3.41 -2.68 -16.79
CA HIS A 9 4.23 -3.30 -17.82
C HIS A 9 3.64 -2.96 -19.20
N PRO A 10 4.36 -2.20 -20.05
CA PRO A 10 3.80 -1.53 -21.23
C PRO A 10 3.20 -2.47 -22.28
N THR A 11 3.65 -3.72 -22.30
CA THR A 11 3.23 -4.75 -23.28
C THR A 11 2.72 -6.04 -22.66
N GLN A 12 2.42 -6.08 -21.34
CA GLN A 12 2.09 -7.37 -20.69
C GLN A 12 0.68 -7.82 -21.06
N SER A 13 0.63 -8.53 -22.18
CA SER A 13 -0.52 -9.27 -22.68
C SER A 13 -0.79 -10.53 -21.84
N LEU A 14 0.21 -11.01 -21.09
CA LEU A 14 0.16 -12.26 -20.32
C LEU A 14 -0.77 -12.14 -19.10
N ARG A 15 -1.74 -13.04 -19.02
CA ARG A 15 -2.74 -13.08 -17.95
C ARG A 15 -2.12 -13.58 -16.63
N ARG A 16 -2.60 -13.10 -15.47
CA ARG A 16 -2.23 -13.61 -14.14
C ARG A 16 -2.37 -15.14 -14.06
N SER A 17 -3.43 -15.68 -14.65
CA SER A 17 -3.67 -17.12 -14.73
C SER A 17 -2.48 -17.85 -15.37
N LEU A 18 -1.83 -17.27 -16.37
CA LEU A 18 -0.69 -17.87 -17.04
C LEU A 18 0.60 -17.77 -16.20
N LEU A 19 0.81 -16.65 -15.48
CA LEU A 19 1.92 -16.54 -14.52
C LEU A 19 1.82 -17.59 -13.40
N GLN A 20 0.62 -17.81 -12.87
CA GLN A 20 0.38 -18.86 -11.89
C GLN A 20 0.67 -20.26 -12.45
N LYS A 21 0.29 -20.51 -13.71
CA LYS A 21 0.63 -21.75 -14.42
C LYS A 21 2.14 -21.93 -14.55
N HIS A 22 2.87 -20.90 -14.96
CA HIS A 22 4.33 -20.95 -15.04
C HIS A 22 4.99 -21.21 -13.67
N THR A 23 4.45 -20.63 -12.60
CA THR A 23 4.92 -20.91 -11.23
C THR A 23 4.67 -22.37 -10.84
N LYS A 24 3.49 -22.93 -11.11
CA LYS A 24 3.23 -24.37 -10.86
C LYS A 24 4.15 -25.27 -11.68
N ILE A 25 4.34 -24.97 -12.96
CA ILE A 25 5.27 -25.71 -13.84
C ILE A 25 6.68 -25.70 -13.25
N ARG A 26 7.21 -24.54 -12.81
CA ARG A 26 8.52 -24.47 -12.15
C ARG A 26 8.58 -25.29 -10.85
N ASN A 27 7.52 -25.26 -10.05
CA ASN A 27 7.48 -26.03 -8.80
C ASN A 27 7.48 -27.53 -9.06
N TYR A 28 6.68 -28.02 -10.00
CA TYR A 28 6.67 -29.44 -10.39
C TYR A 28 8.01 -29.87 -10.98
N LEU A 29 8.62 -29.05 -11.84
CA LEU A 29 9.98 -29.31 -12.34
C LEU A 29 11.01 -29.37 -11.20
N THR A 30 10.87 -28.55 -10.17
CA THR A 30 11.80 -28.60 -9.02
C THR A 30 11.59 -29.89 -8.21
N GLN A 31 10.35 -30.29 -7.98
CA GLN A 31 9.99 -31.47 -7.19
C GLN A 31 10.34 -32.78 -7.92
N LEU A 32 10.13 -32.87 -9.23
CA LEU A 32 10.46 -34.04 -10.05
C LEU A 32 11.94 -34.44 -10.00
N TYR A 33 12.83 -33.47 -9.74
CA TYR A 33 14.27 -33.68 -9.63
C TYR A 33 14.76 -33.69 -8.18
N ALA A 34 13.86 -33.81 -7.20
CA ALA A 34 14.23 -34.07 -5.81
C ALA A 34 14.94 -35.44 -5.69
N LYS A 35 15.95 -35.52 -4.81
CA LYS A 35 16.79 -36.73 -4.69
C LYS A 35 16.04 -37.96 -4.18
N ASP A 36 15.05 -37.75 -3.31
CA ASP A 36 14.38 -38.81 -2.55
C ASP A 36 12.90 -38.99 -2.96
N ILE A 37 12.57 -38.70 -4.23
CA ILE A 37 11.22 -38.85 -4.76
C ILE A 37 10.86 -40.32 -5.01
N THR A 38 9.64 -40.72 -4.63
CA THR A 38 9.13 -42.06 -4.92
C THR A 38 8.62 -42.17 -6.37
N GLU A 39 8.52 -43.40 -6.91
CA GLU A 39 8.01 -43.61 -8.27
C GLU A 39 6.54 -43.20 -8.44
N ASP A 40 5.73 -43.30 -7.38
CA ASP A 40 4.32 -42.90 -7.43
C ASP A 40 4.17 -41.37 -7.40
N GLU A 41 4.89 -40.68 -6.50
CA GLU A 41 4.94 -39.20 -6.50
C GLU A 41 5.46 -38.65 -7.83
N LYS A 42 6.44 -39.32 -8.43
CA LYS A 42 6.98 -38.93 -9.74
C LYS A 42 5.93 -39.03 -10.85
N LYS A 43 5.12 -40.10 -10.86
CA LYS A 43 4.01 -40.24 -11.82
C LYS A 43 2.95 -39.17 -11.60
N GLU A 44 2.54 -38.93 -10.35
CA GLU A 44 1.56 -37.89 -10.01
C GLU A 44 2.04 -36.49 -10.43
N LEU A 45 3.31 -36.17 -10.19
CA LEU A 45 3.91 -34.90 -10.59
C LEU A 45 4.05 -34.77 -12.12
N ASP A 46 4.37 -35.86 -12.82
CA ASP A 46 4.43 -35.85 -14.29
C ASP A 46 3.04 -35.62 -14.90
N GLU A 47 2.01 -36.28 -14.37
CA GLU A 47 0.60 -36.04 -14.76
C GLU A 47 0.18 -34.59 -14.49
N ALA A 48 0.51 -34.06 -13.30
CA ALA A 48 0.21 -32.67 -12.94
C ALA A 48 0.95 -31.66 -13.82
N LEU A 49 2.21 -31.94 -14.19
CA LEU A 49 3.01 -31.13 -15.09
C LEU A 49 2.42 -31.12 -16.50
N GLN A 50 2.07 -32.28 -17.05
CA GLN A 50 1.42 -32.39 -18.36
C GLN A 50 0.11 -31.61 -18.39
N ALA A 51 -0.72 -31.73 -17.34
CA ALA A 51 -1.98 -31.01 -17.23
C ALA A 51 -1.79 -29.48 -17.20
N GLU A 52 -0.82 -28.96 -16.44
CA GLU A 52 -0.56 -27.52 -16.39
C GLU A 52 0.07 -26.97 -17.67
N ILE A 53 0.95 -27.73 -18.34
CA ILE A 53 1.48 -27.38 -19.66
C ILE A 53 0.34 -27.30 -20.68
N GLN A 54 -0.54 -28.31 -20.72
CA GLN A 54 -1.69 -28.30 -21.63
C GLN A 54 -2.64 -27.14 -21.31
N ALA A 55 -2.88 -26.85 -20.03
CA ALA A 55 -3.74 -25.75 -19.63
C ALA A 55 -3.12 -24.38 -20.01
N ALA A 56 -1.80 -24.22 -19.89
CA ALA A 56 -1.10 -23.02 -20.35
C ALA A 56 -1.22 -22.88 -21.88
N PHE A 57 -0.93 -23.95 -22.62
CA PHE A 57 -1.00 -23.97 -24.08
C PHE A 57 -2.40 -23.67 -24.64
N ARG A 58 -3.46 -24.12 -23.95
CA ARG A 58 -4.85 -23.88 -24.35
C ARG A 58 -5.44 -22.57 -23.82
N THR A 59 -4.67 -21.79 -23.04
CA THR A 59 -5.09 -20.48 -22.57
C THR A 59 -4.53 -19.42 -23.50
N ASP A 60 -5.40 -18.58 -24.09
CA ASP A 60 -4.97 -17.43 -24.89
C ASP A 60 -3.96 -16.58 -24.09
N GLU A 61 -2.70 -16.55 -24.54
CA GLU A 61 -1.62 -15.81 -23.90
C GLU A 61 -1.89 -14.31 -23.92
N VAL A 62 -2.55 -13.84 -24.98
CA VAL A 62 -2.85 -12.43 -25.21
C VAL A 62 -4.27 -12.11 -24.73
N ARG A 63 -4.41 -11.04 -23.96
CA ARG A 63 -5.72 -10.46 -23.65
C ARG A 63 -6.36 -9.89 -24.91
N ARG A 64 -7.64 -10.23 -25.14
CA ARG A 64 -8.42 -9.69 -26.26
C ARG A 64 -8.83 -8.23 -26.06
N ALA A 65 -8.87 -7.77 -24.81
CA ALA A 65 -9.16 -6.38 -24.44
C ALA A 65 -8.03 -5.83 -23.57
N GLN A 66 -7.68 -4.56 -23.79
CA GLN A 66 -6.69 -3.86 -22.96
C GLN A 66 -7.17 -3.80 -21.51
N PRO A 67 -6.32 -4.05 -20.51
CA PRO A 67 -6.70 -3.92 -19.10
C PRO A 67 -7.08 -2.47 -18.77
N THR A 68 -7.96 -2.32 -17.78
CA THR A 68 -8.20 -1.03 -17.13
C THR A 68 -7.00 -0.69 -16.22
N PRO A 69 -6.79 0.59 -15.87
CA PRO A 69 -5.74 0.94 -14.91
C PRO A 69 -5.90 0.25 -13.54
N GLN A 70 -7.14 0.04 -13.07
CA GLN A 70 -7.38 -0.73 -11.83
C GLN A 70 -6.94 -2.19 -11.98
N ASP A 71 -7.16 -2.79 -13.16
CA ASP A 71 -6.70 -4.14 -13.48
C ASP A 71 -5.16 -4.23 -13.44
N GLU A 72 -4.46 -3.27 -14.07
CA GLU A 72 -3.00 -3.19 -14.05
C GLU A 72 -2.47 -3.11 -12.62
N MET A 73 -3.07 -2.25 -11.78
CA MET A 73 -2.71 -2.15 -10.36
C MET A 73 -2.92 -3.48 -9.63
N ARG A 74 -4.06 -4.17 -9.82
CA ARG A 74 -4.30 -5.49 -9.20
C ARG A 74 -3.29 -6.54 -9.65
N TYR A 75 -2.82 -6.49 -10.89
CA TYR A 75 -1.74 -7.38 -11.36
C TYR A 75 -0.40 -7.04 -10.71
N GLY A 76 -0.03 -5.76 -10.63
CA GLY A 76 1.16 -5.32 -9.91
C GLY A 76 1.15 -5.78 -8.45
N MET A 77 0.01 -5.65 -7.77
CA MET A 77 -0.15 -6.10 -6.39
C MET A 77 -0.04 -7.62 -6.20
N SER A 78 -0.26 -8.42 -7.24
CA SER A 78 -0.10 -9.88 -7.14
C SER A 78 1.34 -10.31 -6.86
N TYR A 79 2.34 -9.53 -7.29
CA TYR A 79 3.74 -9.79 -6.96
C TYR A 79 4.03 -9.62 -5.45
N PHE A 80 3.30 -8.74 -4.76
CA PHE A 80 3.39 -8.65 -3.30
C PHE A 80 2.94 -9.95 -2.65
N GLN A 81 1.74 -10.39 -2.99
CA GLN A 81 1.12 -11.60 -2.43
C GLN A 81 1.97 -12.85 -2.69
N GLU A 82 2.53 -12.98 -3.90
CA GLU A 82 3.22 -14.20 -4.32
C GLU A 82 4.69 -14.25 -3.87
N ASN A 83 5.39 -13.11 -3.84
CA ASN A 83 6.85 -13.09 -3.65
C ASN A 83 7.33 -12.06 -2.63
N ILE A 84 6.98 -10.78 -2.80
CA ILE A 84 7.61 -9.69 -2.04
C ILE A 84 7.26 -9.79 -0.55
N TRP A 85 6.02 -10.14 -0.22
CA TRP A 85 5.52 -10.23 1.16
C TRP A 85 6.38 -11.13 2.05
N LYS A 86 6.74 -12.33 1.55
CA LYS A 86 7.61 -13.28 2.26
C LYS A 86 9.09 -13.03 1.98
N GLY A 87 9.42 -12.43 0.85
CA GLY A 87 10.79 -12.16 0.42
C GLY A 87 11.49 -11.09 1.25
N VAL A 88 10.80 -10.00 1.59
CA VAL A 88 11.34 -8.89 2.38
C VAL A 88 11.82 -9.35 3.76
N PRO A 89 10.99 -9.95 4.65
CA PRO A 89 11.45 -10.37 5.97
C PRO A 89 12.58 -11.40 5.87
N LYS A 90 12.53 -12.32 4.90
CA LYS A 90 13.62 -13.28 4.64
C LYS A 90 14.95 -12.60 4.27
N SER A 91 14.88 -11.54 3.47
CA SER A 91 16.05 -10.72 3.12
C SER A 91 16.60 -9.98 4.34
N LEU A 92 15.74 -9.37 5.15
CA LEU A 92 16.14 -8.67 6.38
C LEU A 92 16.74 -9.64 7.42
N ARG A 93 16.23 -10.87 7.53
CA ARG A 93 16.87 -11.93 8.33
C ARG A 93 18.27 -12.26 7.82
N ARG A 94 18.49 -12.27 6.50
CA ARG A 94 19.82 -12.48 5.93
C ARG A 94 20.77 -11.34 6.28
N VAL A 95 20.28 -10.10 6.34
CA VAL A 95 21.05 -8.95 6.83
C VAL A 95 21.43 -9.16 8.29
N ASP A 96 20.51 -9.58 9.17
CA ASP A 96 20.84 -9.89 10.57
C ASP A 96 21.96 -10.94 10.68
N THR A 97 21.90 -12.01 9.87
CA THR A 97 22.96 -13.03 9.85
C THR A 97 24.30 -12.47 9.39
N ALA A 98 24.29 -11.61 8.37
CA ALA A 98 25.51 -10.98 7.87
C ALA A 98 26.13 -10.04 8.92
N LEU A 99 25.31 -9.24 9.62
CA LEU A 99 25.75 -8.37 10.71
C LEU A 99 26.42 -9.18 11.84
N LYS A 100 25.80 -10.30 12.25
CA LYS A 100 26.41 -11.21 13.23
C LYS A 100 27.74 -11.78 12.78
N SER A 101 27.88 -12.12 11.50
CA SER A 101 29.13 -12.67 10.96
C SER A 101 30.32 -11.71 10.99
N ILE A 102 30.06 -10.39 11.11
CA ILE A 102 31.08 -9.35 11.24
C ILE A 102 31.21 -8.82 12.67
N GLY A 103 30.59 -9.48 13.66
CA GLY A 103 30.71 -9.15 15.09
C GLY A 103 29.67 -8.18 15.63
N ILE A 104 28.58 -7.91 14.89
CA ILE A 104 27.46 -7.11 15.38
C ILE A 104 26.38 -8.05 15.91
N ASP A 105 26.24 -8.16 17.23
CA ASP A 105 25.29 -9.06 17.89
C ASP A 105 23.83 -8.55 17.88
N GLU A 106 23.64 -7.28 17.54
CA GLU A 106 22.32 -6.66 17.39
C GLU A 106 21.69 -6.99 16.04
N ARG A 107 20.36 -7.17 16.04
CA ARG A 107 19.58 -7.26 14.81
C ARG A 107 19.33 -5.87 14.24
N LEU A 108 19.09 -5.78 12.95
CA LEU A 108 18.58 -4.55 12.36
C LEU A 108 17.23 -4.20 13.00
N PRO A 109 17.04 -2.96 13.51
CA PRO A 109 15.76 -2.51 14.06
C PRO A 109 14.61 -2.80 13.09
N TYR A 110 13.45 -3.23 13.60
CA TYR A 110 12.33 -3.67 12.76
C TYR A 110 11.73 -2.53 11.92
N ASP A 111 11.87 -1.30 12.41
CA ASP A 111 11.38 -0.05 11.83
C ASP A 111 12.40 0.62 10.90
N ALA A 112 13.61 0.05 10.75
CA ALA A 112 14.62 0.58 9.87
C ALA A 112 14.12 0.57 8.41
N PRO A 113 14.01 1.74 7.75
CA PRO A 113 13.41 1.84 6.41
C PRO A 113 14.42 1.42 5.33
N LEU A 114 14.84 0.15 5.32
CA LEU A 114 15.88 -0.32 4.41
C LEU A 114 15.35 -0.46 2.98
N ILE A 115 14.15 -0.99 2.83
CA ILE A 115 13.45 -1.20 1.55
C ILE A 115 12.08 -0.53 1.64
N LYS A 116 11.69 0.21 0.59
CA LYS A 116 10.35 0.78 0.40
C LYS A 116 9.84 0.43 -0.98
N PHE A 117 8.53 0.44 -1.13
CA PHE A 117 7.86 0.23 -2.41
C PHE A 117 6.93 1.39 -2.72
N SER A 118 6.96 1.79 -3.98
CA SER A 118 6.05 2.78 -4.55
C SER A 118 5.49 2.24 -5.86
N SER A 119 4.47 2.89 -6.40
CA SER A 119 3.74 2.43 -7.58
C SER A 119 3.30 3.61 -8.42
N TRP A 120 3.37 3.46 -9.75
CA TRP A 120 2.81 4.41 -10.72
C TRP A 120 1.44 3.96 -11.26
N MET A 121 1.05 2.70 -11.01
CA MET A 121 -0.20 2.12 -11.53
C MET A 121 -1.43 2.82 -10.94
N GLY A 122 -2.08 3.67 -11.73
CA GLY A 122 -3.23 4.49 -11.35
C GLY A 122 -2.88 5.88 -10.81
N GLY A 123 -1.60 6.25 -10.80
CA GLY A 123 -1.10 7.58 -10.42
C GLY A 123 -0.40 8.33 -11.56
N ASP A 124 0.24 7.59 -12.49
CA ASP A 124 0.83 8.15 -13.70
C ASP A 124 -0.24 8.39 -14.77
N ARG A 125 -0.55 9.67 -14.98
CA ARG A 125 -1.57 10.16 -15.95
C ARG A 125 -0.94 10.93 -17.11
N ASP A 126 0.38 11.02 -17.15
CA ASP A 126 1.11 11.68 -18.24
C ASP A 126 0.83 10.97 -19.58
N GLY A 127 0.23 11.69 -20.52
CA GLY A 127 -0.18 11.16 -21.83
C GLY A 127 -1.23 10.05 -21.78
N ASN A 128 -1.87 9.78 -20.64
CA ASN A 128 -2.81 8.68 -20.47
C ASN A 128 -4.15 9.14 -19.85
N PRO A 129 -5.13 9.58 -20.66
CA PRO A 129 -6.40 10.09 -20.18
C PRO A 129 -7.29 9.03 -19.50
N ARG A 130 -6.91 7.74 -19.56
CA ARG A 130 -7.64 6.67 -18.87
C ARG A 130 -7.39 6.69 -17.36
N VAL A 131 -6.36 7.39 -16.88
CA VAL A 131 -6.05 7.52 -15.44
C VAL A 131 -6.73 8.77 -14.90
N THR A 132 -8.03 8.64 -14.61
CA THR A 132 -8.87 9.73 -14.08
C THR A 132 -8.69 9.89 -12.56
N PRO A 133 -9.24 10.94 -11.92
CA PRO A 133 -9.22 11.09 -10.47
C PRO A 133 -9.88 9.89 -9.74
N GLU A 134 -10.97 9.36 -10.29
CA GLU A 134 -11.66 8.19 -9.74
C GLU A 134 -10.78 6.94 -9.78
N VAL A 135 -10.02 6.75 -10.86
CA VAL A 135 -9.03 5.66 -10.94
C VAL A 135 -8.00 5.78 -9.82
N THR A 136 -7.44 6.98 -9.61
CA THR A 136 -6.48 7.24 -8.53
C THR A 136 -7.10 6.95 -7.15
N ARG A 137 -8.37 7.32 -6.95
CA ARG A 137 -9.11 6.99 -5.73
C ARG A 137 -9.24 5.48 -5.55
N ASP A 138 -9.74 4.79 -6.57
CA ASP A 138 -10.00 3.34 -6.55
C ASP A 138 -8.74 2.55 -6.22
N VAL A 139 -7.61 2.86 -6.87
CA VAL A 139 -6.36 2.12 -6.64
C VAL A 139 -5.84 2.31 -5.22
N CYS A 140 -6.00 3.50 -4.62
CA CYS A 140 -5.62 3.73 -3.23
C CYS A 140 -6.48 2.90 -2.25
N LEU A 141 -7.79 2.85 -2.49
CA LEU A 141 -8.72 2.03 -1.67
C LEU A 141 -8.43 0.53 -1.83
N LEU A 142 -8.19 0.09 -3.07
CA LEU A 142 -7.79 -1.28 -3.38
C LEU A 142 -6.50 -1.66 -2.66
N ALA A 143 -5.49 -0.79 -2.67
CA ALA A 143 -4.21 -1.04 -2.02
C ALA A 143 -4.38 -1.27 -0.51
N ARG A 144 -5.17 -0.41 0.15
CA ARG A 144 -5.49 -0.54 1.58
C ARG A 144 -6.29 -1.79 1.91
N MET A 145 -7.27 -2.14 1.08
CA MET A 145 -8.04 -3.37 1.24
C MET A 145 -7.15 -4.61 1.10
N ILE A 146 -6.26 -4.65 0.10
CA ILE A 146 -5.33 -5.77 -0.11
C ILE A 146 -4.34 -5.87 1.05
N ALA A 147 -3.80 -4.74 1.52
CA ALA A 147 -2.92 -4.69 2.69
C ALA A 147 -3.60 -5.29 3.91
N ALA A 148 -4.80 -4.80 4.26
CA ALA A 148 -5.58 -5.29 5.39
C ALA A 148 -5.83 -6.81 5.32
N ASN A 149 -6.17 -7.34 4.14
CA ASN A 149 -6.39 -8.78 3.96
C ASN A 149 -5.12 -9.62 4.16
N LEU A 150 -3.97 -9.14 3.70
CA LEU A 150 -2.68 -9.81 3.97
C LEU A 150 -2.35 -9.81 5.45
N TYR A 151 -2.56 -8.68 6.14
CA TYR A 151 -2.35 -8.57 7.57
C TYR A 151 -3.30 -9.46 8.39
N ILE A 152 -4.57 -9.57 7.99
CA ILE A 152 -5.53 -10.48 8.65
C ILE A 152 -5.00 -11.91 8.63
N SER A 153 -4.58 -12.40 7.46
CA SER A 153 -4.06 -13.76 7.30
C SER A 153 -2.83 -14.00 8.19
N GLU A 154 -1.87 -13.08 8.21
CA GLU A 154 -0.68 -13.24 9.06
C GLU A 154 -0.99 -13.15 10.55
N ILE A 155 -1.96 -12.32 10.97
CA ILE A 155 -2.36 -12.26 12.39
C ILE A 155 -3.03 -13.57 12.81
N GLU A 156 -3.86 -14.17 11.96
CA GLU A 156 -4.50 -15.45 12.26
C GLU A 156 -3.45 -16.55 12.47
N ASP A 157 -2.43 -16.62 11.60
CA ASP A 157 -1.28 -17.51 11.78
C ASP A 157 -0.51 -17.19 13.08
N LEU A 158 -0.25 -15.91 13.34
CA LEU A 158 0.45 -15.45 14.54
C LEU A 158 -0.32 -15.76 15.83
N MET A 159 -1.65 -15.70 15.80
CA MET A 159 -2.50 -16.09 16.92
C MET A 159 -2.32 -17.58 17.26
N PHE A 160 -2.15 -18.45 16.26
CA PHE A 160 -1.86 -19.86 16.53
C PHE A 160 -0.50 -20.05 17.19
N GLU A 161 0.53 -19.42 16.66
CA GLU A 161 1.91 -19.52 17.14
C GLU A 161 2.07 -18.95 18.56
N LEU A 162 1.48 -17.78 18.85
CA LEU A 162 1.60 -17.11 20.16
C LEU A 162 0.57 -17.62 21.18
N SER A 163 0.62 -18.91 21.47
CA SER A 163 -0.25 -19.61 22.44
C SER A 163 0.20 -19.49 23.91
N MET A 164 1.28 -18.76 24.18
CA MET A 164 1.92 -18.70 25.49
C MET A 164 1.05 -18.00 26.55
N TRP A 165 1.14 -18.49 27.78
CA TRP A 165 0.42 -17.91 28.94
C TRP A 165 1.30 -16.95 29.77
N ARG A 166 2.63 -17.08 29.69
CA ARG A 166 3.56 -16.19 30.40
C ARG A 166 3.66 -14.86 29.67
N CYS A 167 3.41 -13.77 30.40
CA CYS A 167 3.50 -12.41 29.90
C CYS A 167 3.94 -11.46 31.00
N ASN A 168 4.37 -10.26 30.60
CA ASN A 168 4.61 -9.14 31.50
C ASN A 168 3.30 -8.49 31.99
N ASP A 169 3.43 -7.58 32.95
CA ASP A 169 2.28 -6.92 33.58
C ASP A 169 1.53 -5.99 32.61
N GLU A 170 2.25 -5.35 31.68
CA GLU A 170 1.65 -4.48 30.64
C GLU A 170 0.69 -5.26 29.75
N LEU A 171 1.15 -6.38 29.17
CA LEU A 171 0.33 -7.22 28.29
C LEU A 171 -0.84 -7.84 29.05
N ARG A 172 -0.65 -8.25 30.31
CA ARG A 172 -1.73 -8.78 31.14
C ARG A 172 -2.82 -7.75 31.37
N ALA A 173 -2.45 -6.53 31.77
CA ALA A 173 -3.41 -5.45 32.00
C ALA A 173 -4.21 -5.11 30.74
N ARG A 174 -3.55 -5.04 29.56
CA ARG A 174 -4.23 -4.79 28.27
C ARG A 174 -5.18 -5.93 27.88
N ALA A 175 -4.78 -7.18 28.08
CA ALA A 175 -5.62 -8.33 27.79
C ALA A 175 -6.88 -8.34 28.70
N ASP A 176 -6.71 -8.07 29.99
CA ASP A 176 -7.82 -8.00 30.95
C ASP A 176 -8.80 -6.85 30.61
N GLU A 177 -8.28 -5.68 30.22
CA GLU A 177 -9.09 -4.56 29.74
C GLU A 177 -9.96 -4.96 28.54
N LEU A 178 -9.36 -5.59 27.52
CA LEU A 178 -10.06 -6.02 26.31
C LEU A 178 -11.13 -7.09 26.57
N LEU A 179 -10.91 -7.97 27.54
CA LEU A 179 -11.88 -8.99 27.94
C LEU A 179 -13.04 -8.41 28.76
N SER A 180 -12.78 -7.35 29.53
CA SER A 180 -13.81 -6.65 30.32
C SER A 180 -14.70 -5.74 29.47
N ALA A 181 -14.22 -5.31 28.29
CA ALA A 181 -14.96 -4.43 27.41
C ALA A 181 -16.21 -5.12 26.81
N PRO A 182 -17.37 -4.44 26.76
CA PRO A 182 -18.56 -5.01 26.15
C PRO A 182 -18.37 -5.16 24.64
N LYS A 183 -18.12 -6.40 24.19
CA LYS A 183 -17.97 -6.71 22.76
C LYS A 183 -19.29 -7.20 22.17
N LYS A 184 -19.67 -6.65 21.01
CA LYS A 184 -20.57 -7.36 20.09
C LYS A 184 -19.81 -8.56 19.55
N ALA A 185 -20.42 -9.74 19.54
CA ALA A 185 -19.77 -10.94 19.01
C ALA A 185 -19.36 -10.73 17.54
N SER A 186 -18.06 -10.56 17.30
CA SER A 186 -17.45 -10.53 15.97
C SER A 186 -17.22 -11.96 15.50
N LYS A 187 -17.81 -12.32 14.34
CA LYS A 187 -17.74 -13.69 13.79
C LYS A 187 -16.81 -13.77 12.59
N HIS A 188 -15.65 -13.11 12.66
CA HIS A 188 -14.79 -13.00 11.49
C HIS A 188 -13.91 -14.24 11.24
N TYR A 189 -13.63 -15.06 12.26
CA TYR A 189 -12.65 -16.15 12.13
C TYR A 189 -13.03 -17.48 12.80
N ILE A 190 -13.40 -18.48 12.00
CA ILE A 190 -14.10 -19.71 12.44
C ILE A 190 -13.39 -20.49 13.56
N GLU A 191 -12.07 -20.54 13.54
CA GLU A 191 -11.30 -21.34 14.50
C GLU A 191 -11.22 -20.68 15.89
N PHE A 192 -11.40 -19.35 15.97
CA PHE A 192 -11.57 -18.60 17.22
C PHE A 192 -13.00 -18.02 17.38
N TRP A 193 -14.04 -18.71 16.89
CA TRP A 193 -15.45 -18.34 17.19
C TRP A 193 -15.82 -18.54 18.66
N ARG A 194 -15.05 -19.35 19.39
CA ARG A 194 -15.14 -19.45 20.85
C ARG A 194 -14.37 -18.30 21.49
N ALA A 195 -14.80 -17.89 22.68
CA ALA A 195 -14.10 -16.88 23.45
C ALA A 195 -12.64 -17.30 23.69
N ILE A 196 -11.71 -16.42 23.35
CA ILE A 196 -10.28 -16.59 23.64
C ILE A 196 -10.12 -16.62 25.17
N PRO A 197 -9.52 -17.66 25.77
CA PRO A 197 -9.33 -17.74 27.21
C PRO A 197 -8.47 -16.59 27.73
N SER A 198 -8.75 -16.10 28.94
CA SER A 198 -7.93 -15.06 29.60
C SER A 198 -6.49 -15.52 29.89
N THR A 199 -6.26 -16.83 29.89
CA THR A 199 -4.92 -17.43 30.04
C THR A 199 -4.04 -17.28 28.80
N GLU A 200 -4.57 -16.78 27.68
CA GLU A 200 -3.86 -16.62 26.40
C GLU A 200 -3.76 -15.13 26.01
N PRO A 201 -2.98 -14.32 26.75
CA PRO A 201 -3.01 -12.85 26.64
C PRO A 201 -2.56 -12.31 25.29
N TYR A 202 -1.59 -12.96 24.62
CA TYR A 202 -1.15 -12.58 23.27
C TYR A 202 -2.30 -12.73 22.25
N ARG A 203 -3.03 -13.85 22.31
CA ARG A 203 -4.19 -14.10 21.43
C ARG A 203 -5.32 -13.10 21.65
N VAL A 204 -5.54 -12.67 22.89
CA VAL A 204 -6.54 -11.63 23.19
C VAL A 204 -6.19 -10.32 22.47
N LEU A 205 -4.94 -9.87 22.58
CA LEU A 205 -4.48 -8.62 21.96
C LEU A 205 -4.49 -8.72 20.42
N LEU A 206 -3.99 -9.83 19.87
CA LEU A 206 -3.98 -10.09 18.43
C LEU A 206 -5.38 -10.26 17.85
N GLY A 207 -6.30 -10.88 18.59
CA GLY A 207 -7.70 -11.01 18.18
C GLY A 207 -8.41 -9.67 18.08
N ASP A 208 -8.13 -8.73 18.98
CA ASP A 208 -8.64 -7.36 18.89
C ASP A 208 -8.07 -6.61 17.67
N LEU A 209 -6.77 -6.77 17.43
CA LEU A 209 -6.10 -6.17 16.27
C LEU A 209 -6.66 -6.72 14.95
N ARG A 210 -6.87 -8.04 14.88
CA ARG A 210 -7.53 -8.71 13.75
C ARG A 210 -8.91 -8.14 13.49
N ASP A 211 -9.73 -8.00 14.53
CA ASP A 211 -11.09 -7.45 14.40
C ASP A 211 -11.07 -6.00 13.89
N LYS A 212 -10.12 -5.18 14.33
CA LYS A 212 -9.89 -3.82 13.78
C LYS A 212 -9.47 -3.86 12.31
N LEU A 213 -8.61 -4.78 11.90
CA LEU A 213 -8.23 -4.95 10.49
C LEU A 213 -9.40 -5.41 9.63
N TYR A 214 -10.27 -6.30 10.13
CA TYR A 214 -11.49 -6.68 9.42
C TYR A 214 -12.39 -5.46 9.18
N ASN A 215 -12.66 -4.67 10.22
CA ASN A 215 -13.43 -3.43 10.08
C ASN A 215 -12.76 -2.46 9.08
N THR A 216 -11.43 -2.39 9.10
CA THR A 216 -10.66 -1.57 8.16
C THR A 216 -10.84 -2.06 6.73
N SER A 217 -10.73 -3.37 6.48
CA SER A 217 -10.91 -4.00 5.17
C SER A 217 -12.33 -3.80 4.63
N GLU A 218 -13.35 -4.05 5.46
CA GLU A 218 -14.76 -3.85 5.09
C GLU A 218 -15.06 -2.37 4.79
N ARG A 219 -14.54 -1.44 5.60
CA ARG A 219 -14.70 0.00 5.34
C ARG A 219 -14.13 0.41 3.97
N TRP A 220 -12.94 -0.07 3.63
CA TRP A 220 -12.34 0.25 2.32
C TRP A 220 -13.09 -0.43 1.17
N ARG A 221 -13.60 -1.65 1.37
CA ARG A 221 -14.43 -2.35 0.39
C ARG A 221 -15.72 -1.57 0.12
N ASP A 222 -16.41 -1.13 1.15
CA ASP A 222 -17.64 -0.34 1.05
C ASP A 222 -17.39 0.98 0.32
N LEU A 223 -16.35 1.72 0.72
CA LEU A 223 -15.96 2.99 0.08
C LEU A 223 -15.58 2.84 -1.40
N LEU A 224 -15.03 1.68 -1.78
CA LEU A 224 -14.71 1.34 -3.16
C LEU A 224 -15.98 0.96 -3.94
N ALA A 225 -16.91 0.22 -3.32
CA ALA A 225 -18.10 -0.29 -4.00
C ALA A 225 -19.22 0.75 -4.15
N THR A 226 -19.42 1.60 -3.14
CA THR A 226 -20.59 2.51 -3.06
C THR A 226 -20.22 3.94 -2.72
N GLY A 227 -18.96 4.23 -2.38
CA GLY A 227 -18.52 5.55 -1.92
C GLY A 227 -18.86 5.85 -0.46
N PHE A 228 -19.57 4.95 0.24
CA PHE A 228 -20.02 5.13 1.63
C PHE A 228 -19.86 3.83 2.43
N SER A 229 -19.48 3.93 3.70
CA SER A 229 -19.41 2.77 4.61
C SER A 229 -20.15 3.03 5.92
N GLU A 230 -20.95 2.05 6.33
CA GLU A 230 -21.62 2.03 7.63
C GLU A 230 -20.65 1.69 8.78
N VAL A 231 -19.48 1.10 8.47
CA VAL A 231 -18.44 0.81 9.46
C VAL A 231 -17.90 2.14 9.99
N PRO A 232 -18.07 2.45 11.28
CA PRO A 232 -17.56 3.71 11.83
C PRO A 232 -16.03 3.77 11.72
N GLU A 233 -15.45 4.97 11.73
CA GLU A 233 -13.99 5.09 11.67
C GLU A 233 -13.28 4.64 12.96
N LYS A 234 -13.94 4.75 14.12
CA LYS A 234 -13.33 4.47 15.41
C LYS A 234 -12.82 3.01 15.55
N PRO A 235 -13.54 1.97 15.09
CA PRO A 235 -13.04 0.59 15.13
C PRO A 235 -12.09 0.22 13.97
N THR A 236 -11.45 1.18 13.30
CA THR A 236 -10.51 0.94 12.18
C THR A 236 -9.12 1.45 12.48
N ILE A 237 -8.10 0.88 11.82
CA ILE A 237 -6.70 1.30 11.96
C ILE A 237 -6.45 2.53 11.09
N LYS A 238 -6.06 3.64 11.73
CA LYS A 238 -5.85 4.93 11.05
C LYS A 238 -4.39 5.26 10.81
N SER A 239 -3.47 4.61 11.51
CA SER A 239 -2.04 4.87 11.40
C SER A 239 -1.21 3.61 11.58
N ILE A 240 0.01 3.62 11.03
CA ILE A 240 0.98 2.54 11.23
C ILE A 240 1.32 2.38 12.71
N GLN A 241 1.38 3.47 13.48
CA GLN A 241 1.67 3.41 14.91
C GLN A 241 0.56 2.70 15.70
N GLU A 242 -0.71 2.95 15.37
CA GLU A 242 -1.85 2.25 15.98
C GLU A 242 -1.80 0.74 15.68
N PHE A 243 -1.26 0.35 14.53
CA PHE A 243 -1.07 -1.05 14.18
C PHE A 243 0.14 -1.67 14.91
N LEU A 244 1.29 -0.98 14.91
CA LEU A 244 2.51 -1.52 15.51
C LEU A 244 2.42 -1.61 17.04
N GLU A 245 1.71 -0.71 17.72
CA GLU A 245 1.65 -0.65 19.19
C GLU A 245 1.32 -2.01 19.86
N PRO A 246 0.24 -2.72 19.50
CA PRO A 246 -0.03 -4.03 20.10
C PRO A 246 1.02 -5.09 19.76
N LEU A 247 1.65 -5.03 18.58
CA LEU A 247 2.73 -5.95 18.20
C LEU A 247 4.00 -5.70 19.02
N GLU A 248 4.32 -4.43 19.27
CA GLU A 248 5.44 -4.02 20.12
C GLU A 248 5.22 -4.43 21.58
N VAL A 249 4.00 -4.34 22.11
CA VAL A 249 3.64 -4.85 23.44
C VAL A 249 3.89 -6.37 23.51
N CYS A 250 3.43 -7.13 22.51
CA CYS A 250 3.72 -8.56 22.41
C CYS A 250 5.23 -8.84 22.37
N TYR A 251 5.98 -8.08 21.57
CA TYR A 251 7.44 -8.25 21.43
C TYR A 251 8.17 -7.97 22.75
N ARG A 252 7.86 -6.84 23.41
CA ARG A 252 8.44 -6.49 24.72
C ARG A 252 8.13 -7.54 25.78
N SER A 253 6.88 -7.98 25.87
CA SER A 253 6.46 -9.01 26.82
C SER A 253 7.24 -10.32 26.63
N LEU A 254 7.37 -10.80 25.39
CA LEU A 254 8.15 -12.02 25.10
C LEU A 254 9.62 -11.86 25.49
N VAL A 255 10.24 -10.70 25.23
CA VAL A 255 11.63 -10.44 25.61
C VAL A 255 11.78 -10.42 27.14
N GLU A 256 10.88 -9.76 27.86
CA GLU A 256 10.94 -9.64 29.33
C GLU A 256 10.76 -10.97 30.06
N VAL A 257 9.92 -11.88 29.53
CA VAL A 257 9.72 -13.22 30.13
C VAL A 257 10.77 -14.25 29.69
N GLY A 258 11.78 -13.85 28.92
CA GLY A 258 12.90 -14.69 28.49
C GLY A 258 12.70 -15.42 27.15
N ASP A 259 11.61 -15.14 26.44
CA ASP A 259 11.21 -15.79 25.19
C ASP A 259 11.63 -14.99 23.94
N LYS A 260 12.77 -14.28 24.00
CA LYS A 260 13.29 -13.48 22.88
C LYS A 260 13.45 -14.27 21.57
N THR A 261 13.79 -15.55 21.64
CA THR A 261 13.89 -16.42 20.46
C THR A 261 12.55 -16.55 19.72
N ILE A 262 11.42 -16.55 20.45
CA ILE A 262 10.07 -16.54 19.87
C ILE A 262 9.76 -15.17 19.29
N ALA A 263 10.07 -14.09 20.03
CA ALA A 263 9.87 -12.71 19.57
C ALA A 263 10.61 -12.41 18.25
N ASP A 264 11.85 -12.85 18.13
CA ASP A 264 12.69 -12.74 16.93
C ASP A 264 12.25 -13.68 15.79
N GLY A 265 11.25 -14.53 16.02
CA GLY A 265 10.61 -15.40 15.05
C GLY A 265 9.58 -14.67 14.19
N VAL A 266 8.42 -15.29 13.98
CA VAL A 266 7.36 -14.80 13.09
C VAL A 266 6.85 -13.39 13.46
N LEU A 267 6.87 -13.04 14.75
CA LEU A 267 6.46 -11.70 15.21
C LEU A 267 7.38 -10.59 14.65
N LEU A 268 8.71 -10.78 14.71
CA LEU A 268 9.66 -9.82 14.15
C LEU A 268 9.52 -9.68 12.63
N ASP A 269 9.27 -10.78 11.92
CA ASP A 269 9.00 -10.73 10.48
C ASP A 269 7.75 -9.90 10.19
N PHE A 270 6.69 -10.11 10.98
CA PHE A 270 5.45 -9.39 10.82
C PHE A 270 5.61 -7.88 11.10
N MET A 271 6.33 -7.51 12.17
CA MET A 271 6.64 -6.11 12.47
C MET A 271 7.45 -5.44 11.35
N ARG A 272 8.40 -6.17 10.73
CA ARG A 272 9.17 -5.71 9.57
C ARG A 272 8.30 -5.54 8.33
N GLN A 273 7.33 -6.43 8.11
CA GLN A 273 6.34 -6.29 7.03
C GLN A 273 5.49 -5.04 7.23
N VAL A 274 4.92 -4.84 8.42
CA VAL A 274 4.12 -3.63 8.74
C VAL A 274 4.95 -2.36 8.53
N SER A 275 6.20 -2.35 8.97
CA SER A 275 7.10 -1.19 8.81
C SER A 275 7.51 -0.93 7.35
N THR A 276 7.62 -1.98 6.54
CA THR A 276 8.01 -1.87 5.12
C THR A 276 6.85 -1.48 4.22
N PHE A 277 5.69 -2.12 4.42
CA PHE A 277 4.53 -2.03 3.53
C PHE A 277 3.48 -1.03 4.00
N GLY A 278 3.50 -0.63 5.28
CA GLY A 278 2.52 0.30 5.85
C GLY A 278 1.09 -0.18 5.66
N LEU A 279 0.14 0.75 5.57
CA LEU A 279 -1.28 0.42 5.38
C LEU A 279 -1.69 0.31 3.90
N THR A 280 -0.74 0.44 2.96
CA THR A 280 -1.02 0.63 1.54
C THR A 280 -0.19 -0.28 0.62
N LEU A 281 0.71 -1.11 1.16
CA LEU A 281 1.71 -1.93 0.44
C LEU A 281 2.76 -1.14 -0.30
N ALA A 282 2.32 -0.23 -1.17
CA ALA A 282 3.16 0.69 -1.92
C ALA A 282 2.51 2.07 -1.94
N LYS A 283 3.32 3.11 -1.79
CA LYS A 283 2.86 4.49 -1.97
C LYS A 283 2.59 4.77 -3.44
N LEU A 284 1.55 5.54 -3.74
CA LEU A 284 1.21 5.92 -5.09
C LEU A 284 1.89 7.25 -5.44
N ASP A 285 2.75 7.24 -6.46
CA ASP A 285 3.29 8.48 -7.01
C ASP A 285 2.27 9.05 -8.00
N ILE A 286 2.10 10.36 -7.98
CA ILE A 286 1.24 11.07 -8.94
C ILE A 286 2.13 11.72 -9.97
N ARG A 287 1.82 11.56 -11.26
CA ARG A 287 2.64 12.17 -12.33
C ARG A 287 1.78 12.83 -13.39
N GLN A 288 2.08 14.08 -13.73
CA GLN A 288 1.39 14.86 -14.75
C GLN A 288 2.37 15.79 -15.46
N GLU A 289 2.11 16.16 -16.71
CA GLU A 289 2.93 17.12 -17.47
C GLU A 289 2.72 18.58 -17.03
N SER A 290 3.79 19.38 -17.10
CA SER A 290 3.85 20.79 -16.67
C SER A 290 2.82 21.70 -17.36
N GLU A 291 2.58 21.52 -18.66
CA GLU A 291 1.61 22.32 -19.40
C GLU A 291 0.19 22.16 -18.84
N ARG A 292 -0.20 20.97 -18.37
CA ARG A 292 -1.53 20.77 -17.74
C ARG A 292 -1.70 21.58 -16.46
N HIS A 293 -0.62 21.86 -15.72
CA HIS A 293 -0.66 22.77 -14.58
C HIS A 293 -0.75 24.23 -15.02
N THR A 294 -0.01 24.60 -16.07
CA THR A 294 -0.09 25.93 -16.71
C THR A 294 -1.53 26.21 -17.15
N ASP A 295 -2.20 25.26 -17.80
CA ASP A 295 -3.60 25.35 -18.24
C ASP A 295 -4.55 25.59 -17.07
N ALA A 296 -4.37 24.86 -15.97
CA ALA A 296 -5.20 25.02 -14.77
C ALA A 296 -5.03 26.40 -14.13
N ILE A 297 -3.79 26.91 -14.04
CA ILE A 297 -3.52 28.24 -13.50
C ILE A 297 -3.99 29.34 -14.46
N ASP A 298 -3.85 29.14 -15.77
CA ASP A 298 -4.34 30.08 -16.78
C ASP A 298 -5.87 30.23 -16.71
N ALA A 299 -6.60 29.13 -16.54
CA ALA A 299 -8.05 29.16 -16.32
C ALA A 299 -8.42 29.98 -15.07
N ILE A 300 -7.66 29.83 -13.98
CA ILE A 300 -7.88 30.61 -12.74
C ILE A 300 -7.60 32.09 -12.96
N THR A 301 -6.45 32.43 -13.53
CA THR A 301 -6.02 33.82 -13.73
C THR A 301 -6.91 34.59 -14.71
N THR A 302 -7.33 33.94 -15.79
CA THR A 302 -8.25 34.54 -16.78
C THR A 302 -9.64 34.77 -16.18
N HIS A 303 -10.16 33.81 -15.42
CA HIS A 303 -11.46 33.93 -14.76
C HIS A 303 -11.48 35.04 -13.70
N LEU A 304 -10.40 35.20 -12.94
CA LEU A 304 -10.26 36.28 -11.96
C LEU A 304 -10.00 37.67 -12.60
N GLY A 305 -9.81 37.72 -13.92
CA GLY A 305 -9.54 38.97 -14.66
C GLY A 305 -8.16 39.58 -14.38
N ILE A 306 -7.19 38.78 -13.91
CA ILE A 306 -5.83 39.24 -13.58
C ILE A 306 -4.83 39.05 -14.73
N GLY A 307 -5.24 38.36 -15.80
CA GLY A 307 -4.48 38.16 -17.04
C GLY A 307 -4.44 36.69 -17.45
N SER A 308 -3.64 36.36 -18.48
CA SER A 308 -3.34 34.98 -18.87
C SER A 308 -1.96 34.58 -18.34
N TYR A 309 -1.92 33.64 -17.39
CA TYR A 309 -0.68 33.06 -16.87
C TYR A 309 0.19 32.45 -17.98
N ARG A 310 -0.44 31.83 -19.00
CA ARG A 310 0.28 31.22 -20.12
C ARG A 310 1.11 32.24 -20.89
N GLU A 311 0.58 33.44 -21.10
CA GLU A 311 1.26 34.51 -21.84
C GLU A 311 2.36 35.22 -21.03
N TRP A 312 2.45 34.98 -19.73
CA TRP A 312 3.44 35.65 -18.89
C TRP A 312 4.85 35.09 -19.08
N PRO A 313 5.88 35.96 -19.10
CA PRO A 313 7.26 35.51 -19.03
C PRO A 313 7.55 34.84 -17.68
N GLU A 314 8.57 34.00 -17.64
CA GLU A 314 8.92 33.18 -16.47
C GLU A 314 9.09 34.02 -15.19
N GLU A 315 9.75 35.17 -15.28
CA GLU A 315 9.96 36.05 -14.12
C GLU A 315 8.63 36.53 -13.53
N LYS A 316 7.66 36.85 -14.38
CA LYS A 316 6.33 37.28 -13.96
C LYS A 316 5.50 36.12 -13.39
N ARG A 317 5.66 34.91 -13.94
CA ARG A 317 5.04 33.69 -13.38
C ARG A 317 5.54 33.45 -11.97
N GLN A 318 6.85 33.49 -11.75
CA GLN A 318 7.46 33.32 -10.43
C GLN A 318 7.02 34.41 -9.45
N GLU A 319 7.06 35.69 -9.85
CA GLU A 319 6.62 36.81 -9.00
C GLU A 319 5.18 36.62 -8.52
N TRP A 320 4.28 36.29 -9.45
CA TRP A 320 2.87 36.07 -9.12
C TRP A 320 2.68 34.84 -8.23
N LEU A 321 3.29 33.69 -8.57
CA LEU A 321 3.17 32.46 -7.77
C LEU A 321 3.69 32.66 -6.34
N LEU A 322 4.82 33.34 -6.16
CA LEU A 322 5.38 33.63 -4.84
C LEU A 322 4.48 34.58 -4.04
N SER A 323 3.90 35.58 -4.70
CA SER A 323 2.91 36.47 -4.08
C SER A 323 1.70 35.68 -3.57
N GLU A 324 1.11 34.82 -4.41
CA GLU A 324 -0.03 33.99 -4.01
C GLU A 324 0.35 32.97 -2.92
N LEU A 325 1.51 32.32 -3.02
CA LEU A 325 2.01 31.35 -2.04
C LEU A 325 2.26 31.96 -0.65
N GLN A 326 2.70 33.23 -0.59
CA GLN A 326 2.84 33.98 0.67
C GLN A 326 1.49 34.53 1.17
N GLY A 327 0.56 34.77 0.25
CA GLY A 327 -0.81 35.18 0.54
C GLY A 327 -1.59 34.13 1.33
N LYS A 328 -2.61 34.60 2.07
CA LYS A 328 -3.58 33.75 2.80
C LYS A 328 -4.97 33.76 2.17
N ARG A 329 -5.14 34.50 1.08
CA ARG A 329 -6.41 34.62 0.37
C ARG A 329 -6.59 33.37 -0.52
N PRO A 330 -7.74 32.67 -0.44
CA PRO A 330 -8.05 31.59 -1.38
C PRO A 330 -8.17 32.11 -2.81
N LEU A 331 -7.65 31.34 -3.76
CA LEU A 331 -7.62 31.65 -5.18
C LEU A 331 -8.67 30.87 -5.97
N LEU A 332 -8.91 29.60 -5.61
CA LEU A 332 -9.93 28.78 -6.28
C LEU A 332 -11.34 29.22 -5.89
N VAL A 333 -12.14 29.58 -6.90
CA VAL A 333 -13.56 29.91 -6.78
C VAL A 333 -14.43 28.71 -7.19
N ALA A 334 -15.59 28.56 -6.56
CA ALA A 334 -16.47 27.40 -6.76
C ALA A 334 -17.13 27.35 -8.15
N ASP A 335 -17.26 28.50 -8.82
CA ASP A 335 -17.91 28.70 -10.11
C ASP A 335 -16.93 28.83 -11.28
N LEU A 336 -15.65 28.47 -11.08
CA LEU A 336 -14.62 28.47 -12.12
C LEU A 336 -15.08 27.61 -13.32
N PRO A 337 -15.25 28.19 -14.53
CA PRO A 337 -15.50 27.42 -15.73
C PRO A 337 -14.25 26.61 -16.08
N VAL A 338 -14.37 25.29 -16.08
CA VAL A 338 -13.25 24.38 -16.35
C VAL A 338 -13.49 23.57 -17.61
N SER A 339 -12.46 23.45 -18.45
CA SER A 339 -12.43 22.45 -19.51
C SER A 339 -12.33 21.04 -18.90
N GLU A 340 -12.56 19.99 -19.70
CA GLU A 340 -12.39 18.60 -19.24
C GLU A 340 -10.97 18.35 -18.72
N GLU A 341 -9.95 18.91 -19.38
CA GLU A 341 -8.55 18.76 -18.99
C GLU A 341 -8.21 19.47 -17.67
N VAL A 342 -8.75 20.68 -17.44
CA VAL A 342 -8.56 21.41 -16.18
C VAL A 342 -9.36 20.74 -15.06
N ALA A 343 -10.56 20.22 -15.36
CA ALA A 343 -11.37 19.47 -14.41
C ALA A 343 -10.65 18.20 -13.94
N ASP A 344 -9.95 17.48 -14.83
CA ASP A 344 -9.15 16.31 -14.49
C ASP A 344 -7.97 16.67 -13.55
N VAL A 345 -7.25 17.76 -13.82
CA VAL A 345 -6.14 18.23 -12.97
C VAL A 345 -6.62 18.60 -11.58
N LEU A 346 -7.65 19.46 -11.49
CA LEU A 346 -8.22 19.86 -10.20
C LEU A 346 -8.89 18.70 -9.47
N GLY A 347 -9.55 17.80 -10.21
CA GLY A 347 -10.15 16.58 -9.68
C GLY A 347 -9.10 15.66 -9.04
N CYS A 348 -7.92 15.54 -9.66
CA CYS A 348 -6.80 14.80 -9.08
C CYS A 348 -6.41 15.37 -7.71
N PHE A 349 -6.13 16.67 -7.62
CA PHE A 349 -5.74 17.29 -6.36
C PHE A 349 -6.83 17.19 -5.27
N ARG A 350 -8.12 17.23 -5.63
CA ARG A 350 -9.22 16.97 -4.68
C ARG A 350 -9.16 15.55 -4.11
N VAL A 351 -8.93 14.55 -4.95
CA VAL A 351 -8.74 13.15 -4.49
C VAL A 351 -7.53 13.04 -3.56
N LEU A 352 -6.44 13.75 -3.84
CA LEU A 352 -5.27 13.79 -2.96
C LEU A 352 -5.57 14.44 -1.59
N ALA A 353 -6.44 15.45 -1.56
CA ALA A 353 -6.86 16.13 -0.32
C ALA A 353 -7.81 15.27 0.54
N GLU A 354 -8.61 14.41 -0.10
CA GLU A 354 -9.57 13.54 0.58
C GLU A 354 -8.94 12.28 1.19
N LEU A 355 -7.91 11.74 0.54
CA LEU A 355 -7.32 10.46 0.93
C LEU A 355 -6.22 10.63 1.99
N PRO A 356 -5.97 9.60 2.82
CA PRO A 356 -4.91 9.68 3.82
C PRO A 356 -3.52 9.85 3.19
N SER A 357 -2.72 10.76 3.73
CA SER A 357 -1.40 11.15 3.17
C SER A 357 -0.37 10.01 3.07
N ASP A 358 -0.50 8.96 3.87
CA ASP A 358 0.33 7.75 3.79
C ASP A 358 0.03 6.88 2.55
N SER A 359 -1.01 7.22 1.78
CA SER A 359 -1.29 6.63 0.46
C SER A 359 -0.34 7.08 -0.63
N PHE A 360 0.30 8.25 -0.47
CA PHE A 360 1.00 8.91 -1.56
C PHE A 360 2.52 8.99 -1.37
N GLY A 361 3.20 8.95 -2.51
CA GLY A 361 4.61 9.29 -2.70
C GLY A 361 4.76 10.75 -3.17
N PRO A 362 5.71 11.07 -4.04
CA PRO A 362 5.83 12.39 -4.65
C PRO A 362 4.74 12.71 -5.69
N TYR A 363 4.62 14.01 -5.98
CA TYR A 363 3.98 14.53 -7.19
C TYR A 363 5.07 14.87 -8.21
N ILE A 364 5.16 14.09 -9.29
CA ILE A 364 6.15 14.19 -10.35
C ILE A 364 5.61 15.08 -11.48
N ILE A 365 6.42 16.04 -11.92
CA ILE A 365 6.09 16.93 -13.03
C ILE A 365 6.90 16.52 -14.25
N SER A 366 6.25 15.91 -15.24
CA SER A 366 6.88 15.62 -16.53
C SER A 366 7.13 16.89 -17.32
N MET A 367 8.18 16.87 -18.16
CA MET A 367 8.56 18.02 -19.00
C MET A 367 8.75 19.31 -18.18
N ALA A 368 9.33 19.18 -16.99
CA ALA A 368 9.64 20.32 -16.16
C ALA A 368 10.82 21.09 -16.76
N THR A 369 10.64 22.39 -16.98
CA THR A 369 11.63 23.25 -17.65
C THR A 369 12.06 24.43 -16.80
N ALA A 370 11.22 24.89 -15.87
CA ALA A 370 11.45 26.13 -15.13
C ALA A 370 11.00 26.02 -13.66
N PRO A 371 11.49 26.93 -12.77
CA PRO A 371 11.03 26.98 -11.38
C PRO A 371 9.52 27.19 -11.23
N SER A 372 8.89 27.93 -12.16
CA SER A 372 7.45 28.15 -12.12
C SER A 372 6.63 26.85 -12.21
N ASP A 373 7.14 25.80 -12.87
CA ASP A 373 6.45 24.50 -12.96
C ASP A 373 6.27 23.86 -11.58
N VAL A 374 7.32 23.89 -10.75
CA VAL A 374 7.28 23.39 -9.37
C VAL A 374 6.35 24.24 -8.51
N LEU A 375 6.52 25.56 -8.56
CA LEU A 375 5.72 26.51 -7.77
C LEU A 375 4.22 26.44 -8.12
N ALA A 376 3.88 26.18 -9.39
CA ALA A 376 2.53 25.99 -9.85
C ALA A 376 1.84 24.80 -9.16
N VAL A 377 2.52 23.65 -9.08
CA VAL A 377 2.01 22.48 -8.36
C VAL A 377 1.88 22.76 -6.87
N GLU A 378 2.87 23.41 -6.25
CA GLU A 378 2.78 23.78 -4.82
C GLU A 378 1.55 24.67 -4.53
N LEU A 379 1.27 25.63 -5.41
CA LEU A 379 0.08 26.47 -5.29
C LEU A 379 -1.20 25.63 -5.45
N LEU A 380 -1.29 24.79 -6.47
CA LEU A 380 -2.47 23.95 -6.71
C LEU A 380 -2.73 22.97 -5.56
N GLN A 381 -1.68 22.37 -4.98
CA GLN A 381 -1.82 21.52 -3.79
C GLN A 381 -2.46 22.27 -2.62
N ARG A 382 -1.99 23.50 -2.36
CA ARG A 382 -2.53 24.35 -1.30
C ARG A 382 -3.98 24.74 -1.57
N GLU A 383 -4.27 25.22 -2.77
CA GLU A 383 -5.60 25.73 -3.14
C GLU A 383 -6.65 24.62 -3.19
N CYS A 384 -6.28 23.40 -3.53
CA CYS A 384 -7.16 22.23 -3.46
C CYS A 384 -7.31 21.64 -2.04
N GLY A 385 -6.69 22.25 -1.03
CA GLY A 385 -6.90 21.89 0.38
C GLY A 385 -6.10 20.70 0.87
N ILE A 386 -5.01 20.34 0.19
CA ILE A 386 -4.11 19.26 0.64
C ILE A 386 -3.37 19.74 1.89
N ARG A 387 -3.71 19.15 3.05
CA ARG A 387 -3.12 19.53 4.35
C ARG A 387 -1.65 19.14 4.49
N ASN A 388 -1.28 18.03 3.88
CA ASN A 388 0.05 17.45 3.90
C ASN A 388 0.51 17.35 2.43
N PRO A 389 1.05 18.43 1.84
CA PRO A 389 1.40 18.45 0.44
C PRO A 389 2.42 17.35 0.12
N LEU A 390 2.25 16.73 -1.04
CA LEU A 390 3.17 15.74 -1.56
C LEU A 390 4.48 16.44 -1.95
N PRO A 391 5.64 15.79 -1.76
CA PRO A 391 6.90 16.29 -2.30
C PRO A 391 6.80 16.48 -3.81
N VAL A 392 7.06 17.69 -4.30
CA VAL A 392 7.05 18.00 -5.73
C VAL A 392 8.40 17.65 -6.36
N VAL A 393 8.40 16.86 -7.43
CA VAL A 393 9.60 16.34 -8.09
C VAL A 393 9.59 16.72 -9.57
N PRO A 394 10.46 17.64 -10.02
CA PRO A 394 10.60 17.94 -11.45
C PRO A 394 11.31 16.78 -12.18
N LEU A 395 10.78 16.41 -13.35
CA LEU A 395 11.42 15.49 -14.30
C LEU A 395 11.89 16.30 -15.52
N PHE A 396 13.21 16.44 -15.63
CA PHE A 396 13.91 17.25 -16.64
C PHE A 396 14.20 16.49 -17.94
#